data_AF-A0A4V3GVS8-F1
#
_entry.id   AF-A0A4V3GVS8-F1
#
_cell.length_a   1.000
_cell.length_b   1.000
_cell.length_c   1.000
_cell.angle_alpha   90.00
_cell.angle_beta   90.00
_cell.angle_gamma   90.00
#
_symmetry.space_group_name_H-M   'P 1'
#
loop_
_entity.id
_entity.type
_entity.pdbx_description
1 polymer ?
#
loop_
_entity_poly.entity_id
_entity_poly.type
_entity_poly.pdbx_seq_one_letter_code
_entity_poly.pdbx_strand_id
1 'polypeptide(L)'
;MKKLMRFIMVISFLSYLGALTVLLFFISRGFWSDMPLMEYMKLSSNFVPFKTIIGYVLAISNGSMNLIIPIKNLAGNMAAFLPMGIFLPYFIRALNKLKSFAVTMAVMILSVEIIQLVTRRGSLDIDDFILNIIGALIGFGLWKAIIARKLGDNAVNV
;
A
#
# COMPACT_ATOMS: atom_id res chain seq x y z
N MET A 1 -25.28 10.29 16.63
CA MET A 1 -24.61 10.36 15.30
C MET A 1 -23.09 10.16 15.34
N LYS A 2 -22.31 10.93 16.13
CA LYS A 2 -20.83 10.78 16.17
C LYS A 2 -20.33 9.39 16.59
N LYS A 3 -21.00 8.73 17.56
CA LYS A 3 -20.68 7.36 17.99
C LYS A 3 -20.93 6.33 16.87
N LEU A 4 -22.05 6.45 16.15
CA LEU A 4 -22.40 5.58 15.02
C LEU A 4 -21.39 5.71 13.87
N MET A 5 -21.03 6.94 13.49
CA MET A 5 -20.02 7.17 12.45
C MET A 5 -18.66 6.59 12.83
N ARG A 6 -18.25 6.73 14.11
CA ARG A 6 -17.01 6.11 14.60
C ARG A 6 -17.08 4.59 14.54
N PHE A 7 -18.21 3.99 14.90
CA PHE A 7 -18.42 2.56 14.83
C PHE A 7 -18.30 2.03 13.38
N ILE A 8 -18.94 2.70 12.41
CA ILE A 8 -18.83 2.37 10.99
C ILE A 8 -17.37 2.45 10.52
N MET A 9 -16.66 3.54 10.84
CA MET A 9 -15.25 3.69 10.47
C MET A 9 -14.36 2.59 11.04
N VAL A 10 -14.61 2.15 12.28
CA VAL A 10 -13.85 1.04 12.90
C VAL A 10 -14.12 -0.26 12.17
N ILE A 11 -15.38 -0.60 11.90
CA ILE A 11 -15.73 -1.82 11.16
C ILE A 11 -15.09 -1.79 9.76
N SER A 12 -15.24 -0.70 9.01
CA SER A 12 -14.65 -0.56 7.68
C SER A 12 -13.13 -0.69 7.73
N PHE A 13 -12.48 -0.15 8.76
CA PHE A 13 -11.04 -0.26 8.93
C PHE A 13 -10.61 -1.70 9.22
N LEU A 14 -11.29 -2.40 10.12
CA LEU A 14 -10.99 -3.80 10.44
C LEU A 14 -11.22 -4.72 9.24
N SER A 15 -12.31 -4.54 8.50
CA SER A 15 -12.58 -5.28 7.26
C SER A 15 -11.50 -5.01 6.21
N TYR A 16 -11.08 -3.75 6.07
CA TYR A 16 -9.97 -3.37 5.19
C TYR A 16 -8.66 -4.04 5.60
N LEU A 17 -8.31 -4.01 6.89
CA LEU A 17 -7.10 -4.67 7.40
C LEU A 17 -7.12 -6.17 7.10
N GLY A 18 -8.25 -6.85 7.33
CA GLY A 18 -8.40 -8.26 6.98
C GLY A 18 -8.19 -8.52 5.49
N ALA A 19 -8.83 -7.73 4.62
CA ALA A 19 -8.67 -7.83 3.18
C ALA A 19 -7.21 -7.56 2.74
N LEU A 20 -6.57 -6.55 3.32
CA LEU A 20 -5.17 -6.20 3.04
C LEU A 20 -4.24 -7.34 3.46
N THR A 21 -4.43 -7.93 4.64
CA THR A 21 -3.64 -9.09 5.08
C THR A 21 -3.81 -10.28 4.15
N VAL A 22 -5.04 -10.60 3.73
CA VAL A 22 -5.30 -11.67 2.76
C VAL A 22 -4.60 -11.39 1.44
N LEU A 23 -4.73 -10.17 0.92
CA LEU A 23 -4.12 -9.76 -0.34
C LEU A 23 -2.59 -9.89 -0.31
N LEU A 24 -1.96 -9.40 0.76
CA LEU A 24 -0.50 -9.36 0.87
C LEU A 24 0.13 -10.73 1.19
N PHE A 25 -0.50 -11.56 2.02
CA PHE A 25 0.15 -12.76 2.56
C PHE A 25 -0.44 -14.10 2.06
N PHE A 26 -1.68 -14.10 1.58
CA PHE A 26 -2.40 -15.35 1.28
C PHE A 26 -2.72 -15.54 -0.20
N ILE A 27 -2.83 -14.44 -0.98
CA ILE A 27 -3.04 -14.53 -2.43
C ILE A 27 -1.75 -14.95 -3.15
N SER A 28 -0.60 -14.42 -2.71
CA SER A 28 0.70 -14.79 -3.24
C SER A 28 1.12 -16.16 -2.71
N ARG A 29 1.18 -17.17 -3.59
CA ARG A 29 1.70 -18.50 -3.28
C ARG A 29 3.21 -18.46 -3.43
N GLY A 30 3.94 -18.72 -2.34
CA GLY A 30 5.41 -18.84 -2.40
C GLY A 30 5.81 -20.01 -3.29
N PHE A 31 6.28 -19.71 -4.51
CA PHE A 31 6.68 -20.70 -5.52
C PHE A 31 8.04 -21.38 -5.23
N TRP A 32 8.60 -21.21 -4.03
CA TRP A 32 9.99 -21.53 -3.72
C TRP A 32 10.15 -22.12 -2.30
N SER A 33 9.32 -23.11 -1.92
CA SER A 33 9.43 -23.78 -0.62
C SER A 33 10.77 -24.49 -0.44
N ASP A 34 11.31 -25.04 -1.52
CA ASP A 34 12.45 -25.96 -1.45
C ASP A 34 13.80 -25.24 -1.60
N MET A 35 13.79 -23.96 -2.00
CA MET A 35 14.98 -23.14 -2.16
C MET A 35 15.57 -22.74 -0.79
N PRO A 36 16.91 -22.70 -0.62
CA PRO A 36 17.53 -22.12 0.57
C PRO A 36 17.12 -20.64 0.77
N LEU A 37 16.91 -20.22 2.03
CA LEU A 37 16.40 -18.87 2.32
C LEU A 37 17.30 -17.76 1.76
N MET A 38 18.61 -17.92 1.88
CA MET A 38 19.58 -16.93 1.40
C MET A 38 19.52 -16.75 -0.13
N GLU A 39 19.29 -17.85 -0.86
CA GLU A 39 19.16 -17.82 -2.32
C GLU A 39 17.83 -17.16 -2.72
N TYR A 40 16.75 -17.53 -2.04
CA TYR A 40 15.45 -16.89 -2.23
C TYR A 40 15.51 -15.38 -2.00
N MET A 41 16.15 -14.93 -0.92
CA MET A 41 16.30 -13.51 -0.61
C MET A 41 17.09 -12.76 -1.69
N LYS A 42 18.14 -13.37 -2.24
CA LYS A 42 18.93 -12.77 -3.33
C LYS A 42 18.12 -12.62 -4.62
N LEU A 43 17.29 -13.62 -4.95
CA LEU A 43 16.46 -13.59 -6.16
C LEU A 43 15.21 -12.74 -6.01
N SER A 44 14.69 -12.60 -4.78
CA SER A 44 13.43 -11.92 -4.47
C SER A 44 13.63 -10.54 -3.87
N SER A 45 14.82 -9.94 -4.00
CA SER A 45 15.06 -8.56 -3.57
C SER A 45 15.46 -7.70 -4.75
N ASN A 46 14.72 -6.61 -4.96
CA ASN A 46 15.07 -5.56 -5.91
C ASN A 46 15.23 -4.23 -5.18
N PHE A 47 16.45 -3.70 -5.21
CA PHE A 47 16.78 -2.40 -4.65
C PHE A 47 17.07 -1.33 -5.71
N VAL A 48 16.96 -1.68 -7.00
CA VAL A 48 17.20 -0.75 -8.10
C VAL A 48 15.85 -0.13 -8.49
N PRO A 49 15.66 1.18 -8.27
CA PRO A 49 14.41 1.85 -8.62
C PRO A 49 14.11 1.72 -10.11
N PHE A 50 12.83 1.55 -10.41
CA PHE A 50 12.22 1.37 -11.72
C PHE A 50 12.63 0.10 -12.46
N LYS A 51 13.43 -0.80 -11.88
CA LYS A 51 13.88 -2.02 -12.56
C LYS A 51 12.71 -2.92 -12.93
N THR A 52 11.75 -3.11 -12.03
CA THR A 52 10.58 -3.95 -12.27
C THR A 52 9.64 -3.31 -13.28
N ILE A 53 9.43 -1.99 -13.17
CA ILE A 53 8.63 -1.22 -14.13
C ILE A 53 9.23 -1.29 -15.54
N ILE A 54 10.55 -1.07 -15.69
CA ILE A 54 11.24 -1.17 -16.98
C ILE A 54 11.17 -2.61 -17.51
N GLY A 55 11.32 -3.61 -16.65
CA GLY A 55 11.15 -5.02 -17.01
C GLY A 55 9.78 -5.30 -17.63
N TYR A 56 8.71 -4.76 -17.03
CA TYR A 56 7.37 -4.85 -17.62
C TYR A 56 7.27 -4.15 -18.96
N VAL A 57 7.79 -2.93 -19.10
CA VAL A 57 7.76 -2.19 -20.37
C VAL A 57 8.46 -2.98 -21.48
N LEU A 58 9.65 -3.53 -21.21
CA LEU A 58 10.39 -4.33 -22.17
C LEU A 58 9.65 -5.62 -22.55
N ALA A 59 9.05 -6.31 -21.57
CA ALA A 59 8.28 -7.53 -21.79
C ALA A 59 6.99 -7.30 -22.59
N ILE A 60 6.40 -6.10 -22.49
CA ILE A 60 5.29 -5.68 -23.34
C ILE A 60 5.81 -5.39 -24.75
N SER A 61 6.88 -4.60 -24.88
CA SER A 61 7.42 -4.18 -26.17
C SER A 61 7.90 -5.33 -27.05
N ASN A 62 8.41 -6.41 -26.44
CA ASN A 62 8.84 -7.61 -27.17
C ASN A 62 7.71 -8.66 -27.36
N GLY A 63 6.48 -8.36 -26.94
CA GLY A 63 5.32 -9.25 -27.09
C GLY A 63 5.30 -10.46 -26.16
N SER A 64 6.24 -10.57 -25.21
CA SER A 64 6.34 -11.71 -24.28
C SER A 64 5.34 -11.65 -23.13
N MET A 65 4.72 -10.49 -22.88
CA MET A 65 3.77 -10.29 -21.78
C MET A 65 2.55 -9.45 -22.19
N ASN A 66 1.38 -9.85 -21.68
CA ASN A 66 0.15 -9.08 -21.83
C ASN A 66 0.14 -7.85 -20.90
N LEU A 67 -0.22 -6.68 -21.44
CA LEU A 67 -0.39 -5.40 -20.73
C LEU A 67 -1.21 -5.48 -19.43
N ILE A 68 -2.20 -6.36 -19.36
CA ILE A 68 -3.11 -6.46 -18.20
C ILE A 68 -2.35 -6.87 -16.94
N ILE A 69 -1.29 -7.69 -17.06
CA ILE A 69 -0.56 -8.23 -15.90
C ILE A 69 0.23 -7.12 -15.19
N PRO A 70 1.12 -6.35 -15.85
CA PRO A 70 1.80 -5.21 -15.23
C PRO A 70 0.85 -4.17 -14.67
N ILE A 71 -0.20 -3.81 -15.42
CA ILE A 71 -1.17 -2.80 -14.97
C ILE A 71 -1.83 -3.25 -13.67
N LYS A 72 -2.26 -4.51 -13.58
CA LYS A 72 -2.88 -5.04 -12.36
C LYS A 72 -1.92 -5.03 -11.18
N ASN A 73 -0.64 -5.36 -11.38
CA ASN A 73 0.36 -5.35 -10.30
C ASN A 73 0.65 -3.92 -9.83
N LEU A 74 0.96 -3.01 -10.75
CA LEU A 74 1.29 -1.62 -10.41
C LEU A 74 0.10 -0.91 -9.75
N ALA A 75 -1.10 -1.06 -10.33
CA ALA A 75 -2.32 -0.48 -9.77
C ALA A 75 -2.72 -1.15 -8.46
N GLY A 76 -2.52 -2.47 -8.33
CA GLY A 76 -2.80 -3.23 -7.11
C GLY A 76 -1.98 -2.74 -5.92
N ASN A 77 -0.67 -2.56 -6.11
CA ASN A 77 0.22 -2.04 -5.06
C ASN A 77 -0.18 -0.62 -4.66
N MET A 78 -0.36 0.28 -5.64
CA MET A 78 -0.82 1.64 -5.34
C MET A 78 -2.19 1.67 -4.64
N ALA A 79 -3.15 0.83 -5.04
CA ALA A 79 -4.48 0.81 -4.45
C ALA A 79 -4.52 0.20 -3.05
N ALA A 80 -3.62 -0.75 -2.74
CA ALA A 80 -3.63 -1.50 -1.48
C ALA A 80 -3.50 -0.60 -0.24
N PHE A 81 -2.61 0.40 -0.29
CA PHE A 81 -2.36 1.30 0.85
C PHE A 81 -3.08 2.65 0.76
N LEU A 82 -3.85 2.91 -0.30
CA LEU A 82 -4.67 4.13 -0.40
C LEU A 82 -5.63 4.29 0.78
N PRO A 83 -6.40 3.27 1.21
CA PRO A 83 -7.31 3.43 2.34
C PRO A 83 -6.60 3.76 3.67
N MET A 84 -5.36 3.32 3.87
CA MET A 84 -4.56 3.71 5.04
C MET A 84 -4.38 5.22 5.15
N GLY A 85 -4.25 5.91 4.01
CA GLY A 85 -4.18 7.37 3.95
C GLY A 85 -5.40 8.08 4.51
N ILE A 86 -6.55 7.41 4.52
CA ILE A 86 -7.80 7.93 5.09
C ILE A 86 -7.94 7.51 6.56
N PHE A 87 -7.71 6.23 6.86
CA PHE A 87 -7.98 5.68 8.18
C PHE A 87 -6.98 6.14 9.26
N LEU A 88 -5.68 6.14 8.96
CA LEU A 88 -4.66 6.49 9.95
C LEU A 88 -4.82 7.89 10.53
N PRO A 89 -4.96 8.97 9.73
CA PRO A 89 -5.13 10.30 10.28
C PRO A 89 -6.52 10.52 10.91
N TYR A 90 -7.54 9.70 10.56
CA TYR A 90 -8.83 9.69 11.26
C TYR A 90 -8.69 9.17 12.69
N PHE A 91 -8.00 8.04 12.90
CA PHE A 91 -7.87 7.41 14.21
C PHE A 91 -6.73 7.98 15.07
N ILE A 92 -5.62 8.38 14.44
CA ILE A 92 -4.40 8.81 15.11
C ILE A 92 -4.14 10.27 14.77
N ARG A 93 -4.49 11.17 15.70
CA ARG A 93 -4.38 12.62 15.48
C ARG A 93 -2.97 13.06 15.08
N ALA A 94 -1.92 12.44 15.62
CA ALA A 94 -0.53 12.74 15.30
C ALA A 94 -0.19 12.52 13.82
N LEU A 95 -0.88 11.60 13.16
CA LEU A 95 -0.70 11.29 11.74
C LEU A 95 -1.48 12.25 10.81
N ASN A 96 -2.13 13.29 11.32
CA ASN A 96 -2.68 14.35 10.47
C ASN A 96 -1.61 15.28 9.88
N LYS A 97 -0.34 15.14 10.27
CA LYS A 97 0.79 15.88 9.67
C LYS A 97 1.44 15.01 8.60
N LEU A 98 1.68 15.59 7.42
CA LEU A 98 2.24 14.88 6.25
C LEU A 98 3.55 14.16 6.60
N LYS A 99 4.49 14.83 7.28
CA LYS A 99 5.79 14.23 7.66
C LYS A 99 5.61 13.02 8.57
N SER A 100 4.80 13.14 9.63
CA SER A 100 4.55 12.03 10.57
C SER A 100 3.82 10.87 9.89
N PHE A 101 2.86 11.17 9.02
CA PHE A 101 2.16 10.16 8.22
C PHE A 101 3.12 9.43 7.28
N ALA A 102 3.89 10.17 6.48
CA ALA A 102 4.80 9.60 5.48
C ALA A 102 5.87 8.69 6.11
N VAL A 103 6.48 9.12 7.24
CA VAL A 103 7.44 8.29 7.97
C VAL A 103 6.78 7.02 8.52
N THR A 104 5.58 7.13 9.10
CA THR A 104 4.86 5.98 9.63
C THR A 104 4.51 4.98 8.52
N MET A 105 4.04 5.47 7.37
CA MET A 105 3.75 4.63 6.22
C MET A 105 5.00 3.96 5.65
N ALA A 106 6.10 4.70 5.52
CA ALA A 106 7.39 4.14 5.07
C ALA A 106 7.84 3.00 5.97
N VAL A 107 7.84 3.19 7.29
CA VAL A 107 8.22 2.13 8.23
C VAL A 107 7.28 0.94 8.14
N MET A 108 5.96 1.18 8.07
CA MET A 108 4.97 0.10 8.01
C MET A 108 5.07 -0.72 6.72
N ILE A 109 5.14 -0.07 5.55
CA ILE A 109 5.24 -0.74 4.25
C ILE A 109 6.55 -1.50 4.14
N LEU A 110 7.68 -0.90 4.55
CA LEU A 110 8.96 -1.59 4.56
C LEU A 110 8.94 -2.81 5.50
N SER A 111 8.31 -2.69 6.66
CA SER A 111 8.14 -3.82 7.59
C SER A 111 7.32 -4.94 6.95
N VAL A 112 6.25 -4.61 6.24
CA VAL A 112 5.42 -5.58 5.51
C VAL A 112 6.25 -6.32 4.45
N GLU A 113 7.03 -5.61 3.63
CA GLU A 113 7.85 -6.24 2.59
C GLU A 113 8.95 -7.13 3.18
N ILE A 114 9.58 -6.70 4.28
CA ILE A 114 10.56 -7.53 5.01
C ILE A 114 9.88 -8.81 5.54
N ILE A 115 8.70 -8.70 6.13
CA ILE A 115 7.96 -9.88 6.62
C ILE A 115 7.60 -10.78 5.44
N GLN A 116 7.13 -10.24 4.32
CA GLN A 116 6.82 -11.03 3.12
C GLN A 116 8.06 -11.75 2.57
N LEU A 117 9.23 -11.10 2.55
CA LEU A 117 10.49 -11.71 2.14
C LEU A 117 10.90 -12.85 3.08
N VAL A 118 10.91 -12.61 4.40
CA VAL A 118 11.35 -13.62 5.38
C VAL A 118 10.37 -14.80 5.45
N THR A 119 9.08 -14.54 5.27
CA THR A 119 8.03 -15.59 5.24
C THR A 119 7.85 -16.25 3.88
N ARG A 120 8.67 -15.87 2.87
CA ARG A 120 8.62 -16.36 1.49
C ARG A 120 7.25 -16.18 0.82
N ARG A 121 6.55 -15.10 1.19
CA ARG A 121 5.24 -14.73 0.64
C ARG A 121 5.34 -13.67 -0.46
N GLY A 122 6.49 -13.03 -0.61
CA GLY A 122 6.68 -11.99 -1.62
C GLY A 122 8.14 -11.55 -1.73
N SER A 123 8.37 -10.60 -2.61
CA SER A 123 9.66 -9.95 -2.82
C SER A 123 9.76 -8.64 -2.03
N LEU A 124 10.99 -8.26 -1.70
CA LEU A 124 11.32 -6.92 -1.24
C LEU A 124 11.66 -6.09 -2.49
N ASP A 125 10.69 -5.36 -3.02
CA ASP A 125 10.83 -4.63 -4.28
C ASP A 125 10.62 -3.13 -4.04
N ILE A 126 11.68 -2.34 -4.28
CA ILE A 126 11.65 -0.89 -4.11
C ILE A 126 10.58 -0.22 -4.97
N ASP A 127 10.22 -0.79 -6.12
CA ASP A 127 9.17 -0.24 -6.99
C ASP A 127 7.79 -0.38 -6.32
N ASP A 128 7.53 -1.52 -5.71
CA ASP A 128 6.30 -1.80 -4.97
C ASP A 128 6.21 -0.92 -3.72
N PHE A 129 7.31 -0.75 -3.01
CA PHE A 129 7.42 0.16 -1.87
C PHE A 129 7.03 1.59 -2.26
N ILE A 130 7.59 2.10 -3.37
CA ILE A 130 7.29 3.44 -3.89
C ILE A 130 5.82 3.56 -4.25
N LEU A 131 5.25 2.58 -4.96
CA LEU A 131 3.83 2.59 -5.35
C LEU A 131 2.89 2.58 -4.15
N ASN A 132 3.18 1.75 -3.15
CA ASN A 132 2.44 1.67 -1.90
C ASN A 132 2.45 3.03 -1.16
N ILE A 133 3.62 3.70 -1.12
CA ILE A 133 3.75 5.05 -0.53
C ILE A 133 2.93 6.07 -1.31
N ILE A 134 3.02 6.07 -2.64
CA ILE A 134 2.23 6.97 -3.50
C ILE A 134 0.73 6.78 -3.23
N GLY A 135 0.27 5.52 -3.20
CA GLY A 135 -1.10 5.16 -2.86
C GLY A 135 -1.54 5.75 -1.52
N ALA A 136 -0.75 5.54 -0.48
CA ALA A 136 -1.03 6.06 0.86
C ALA A 136 -1.08 7.60 0.90
N LEU A 137 -0.18 8.28 0.18
CA LEU A 137 -0.17 9.75 0.07
C LEU A 137 -1.39 10.29 -0.69
N ILE A 138 -1.84 9.61 -1.74
CA ILE A 138 -3.09 9.94 -2.43
C ILE A 138 -4.27 9.85 -1.44
N GLY A 139 -4.36 8.76 -0.69
CA GLY A 139 -5.38 8.59 0.34
C GLY A 139 -5.34 9.68 1.42
N PHE A 140 -4.14 10.09 1.83
CA PHE A 140 -3.95 11.19 2.78
C PHE A 140 -4.40 12.54 2.21
N GLY A 141 -4.13 12.80 0.93
CA GLY A 141 -4.65 13.98 0.22
C GLY A 141 -6.18 14.01 0.19
N LEU A 142 -6.83 12.87 -0.10
CA LEU A 142 -8.28 12.73 -0.07
C LEU A 142 -8.85 13.04 1.32
N TRP A 143 -8.22 12.52 2.38
CA TRP A 143 -8.59 12.82 3.76
C TRP A 143 -8.53 14.32 4.08
N LYS A 144 -7.44 14.99 3.67
CA LYS A 144 -7.29 16.43 3.85
C LYS A 144 -8.38 17.23 3.12
N ALA A 145 -8.71 16.84 1.89
CA ALA A 145 -9.77 17.47 1.12
C ALA A 145 -11.15 17.33 1.81
N ILE A 146 -11.44 16.15 2.37
CA ILE A 146 -12.70 15.90 3.12
C ILE A 146 -12.79 16.78 4.37
N ILE A 147 -11.71 16.91 5.14
CA ILE A 147 -11.70 17.78 6.33
C ILE A 147 -11.88 19.25 5.92
N ALA A 148 -11.15 19.70 4.91
CA ALA A 148 -11.20 21.10 4.48
C ALA A 148 -12.61 21.53 4.08
N ARG A 149 -13.33 20.67 3.34
CA ARG A 149 -14.74 20.91 2.97
C ARG A 149 -15.64 21.04 4.20
N LYS A 150 -15.55 20.11 5.16
CA LYS A 150 -16.35 20.16 6.40
C LYS A 150 -16.10 21.43 7.23
N LEU A 151 -14.88 21.95 7.23
CA LEU A 151 -14.56 23.20 7.92
C LEU A 151 -15.16 24.41 7.20
N GLY A 152 -15.12 24.44 5.87
CA GLY A 152 -15.76 25.48 5.05
C GLY A 152 -17.28 25.51 5.22
N ASP A 153 -17.94 24.35 5.16
CA ASP A 153 -19.39 24.25 5.34
C ASP A 153 -19.84 24.73 6.73
N ASN A 154 -19.07 24.43 7.78
CA ASN A 154 -19.39 24.91 9.13
C ASN A 154 -19.17 26.42 9.31
N ALA A 155 -18.28 27.03 8.54
CA ALA A 155 -18.03 28.47 8.59
C ALA A 155 -19.08 29.30 7.84
N VAL A 156 -19.77 28.73 6.85
CA VAL A 156 -20.85 29.39 6.10
C VAL A 156 -22.21 29.29 6.82
N ASN A 157 -22.39 28.28 7.68
CA ASN A 157 -23.65 28.01 8.38
C ASN A 157 -23.72 28.59 9.82
N VAL A 158 -22.78 29.48 10.20
CA VAL A 158 -22.74 30.20 11.50
C VAL A 158 -22.90 31.68 11.23
#